data_AF-A0A2H0BJ84-F1
#
_entry.id   AF-A0A2H0BJ84-F1
#
_cell.length_a   1.000
_cell.length_b   1.000
_cell.length_c   1.000
_cell.angle_alpha   90.00
_cell.angle_beta   90.00
_cell.angle_gamma   90.00
#
_symmetry.space_group_name_H-M   'P 1'
#
loop_
_entity.id
_entity.type
_entity.pdbx_description
1 polymer ?
#
loop_
_entity_poly.entity_id
_entity_poly.type
_entity_poly.pdbx_seq_one_letter_code
_entity_poly.pdbx_strand_id
1 'polypeptide(L)'
;MTKSAKPKGMDYFSRLAITITARWKNLLSVLKAYFKRLLFPIYLFPTKLLTYSTYYFLKFLIKLLFALVGLIIDCIIFPFKSLKNFLKSLVYLIVAVYLFFSLLVIGDYMTRQYGSWAKFFCGAGVSDKLKKSVVRIVGGNMEGSGFFISENQVLTNFHVIADEPSPKIIFPDGKFITPSRIIGDADADLALLFVDDKYPDLVYPLPDQISFSDNEPLLSAGYALGTDIKGAATILKGNYIDYRTSKYSPVGYIQTNISLVKGNERRP
;
A
#
# COMPACT_ATOMS: atom_id res chain seq x y z
N MET A 1 -64.64 11.50 40.44
CA MET A 1 -65.39 10.52 39.64
C MET A 1 -65.08 10.74 38.16
N THR A 2 -64.22 9.93 37.56
CA THR A 2 -64.13 9.79 36.09
C THR A 2 -63.81 8.33 35.80
N LYS A 3 -64.88 7.54 35.55
CA LYS A 3 -64.79 6.14 35.15
C LYS A 3 -64.06 6.05 33.82
N SER A 4 -62.88 5.43 33.81
CA SER A 4 -62.17 5.02 32.60
C SER A 4 -62.99 3.92 31.91
N ALA A 5 -63.58 4.26 30.77
CA ALA A 5 -64.33 3.32 29.94
C ALA A 5 -63.36 2.34 29.26
N LYS A 6 -63.53 1.04 29.52
CA LYS A 6 -62.83 -0.04 28.79
C LYS A 6 -63.42 -0.11 27.35
N PRO A 7 -62.63 0.11 26.29
CA PRO A 7 -63.11 -0.16 24.93
C PRO A 7 -63.18 -1.68 24.71
N LYS A 8 -64.42 -2.18 24.57
CA LYS A 8 -64.74 -3.55 24.13
C LYS A 8 -64.56 -3.62 22.61
N GLY A 9 -63.70 -4.53 22.12
CA GLY A 9 -63.60 -4.86 20.68
C GLY A 9 -62.36 -4.38 19.91
N MET A 10 -61.21 -4.17 20.56
CA MET A 10 -59.95 -3.86 19.83
C MET A 10 -59.15 -5.12 19.51
N ASP A 11 -58.89 -5.34 18.22
CA ASP A 11 -58.01 -6.40 17.69
C ASP A 11 -56.60 -6.33 18.29
N TYR A 12 -55.95 -7.48 18.49
CA TYR A 12 -54.64 -7.60 19.15
C TYR A 12 -53.57 -6.73 18.46
N PHE A 13 -53.57 -6.70 17.13
CA PHE A 13 -52.63 -5.91 16.34
C PHE A 13 -52.83 -4.40 16.54
N SER A 14 -54.07 -3.94 16.70
CA SER A 14 -54.37 -2.53 17.00
C SER A 14 -53.83 -2.10 18.36
N ARG A 15 -53.93 -2.97 19.37
CA ARG A 15 -53.33 -2.74 20.69
C ARG A 15 -51.82 -2.65 20.59
N LEU A 16 -51.19 -3.60 19.91
CA LEU A 16 -49.74 -3.65 19.73
C LEU A 16 -49.21 -2.40 19.00
N ALA A 17 -49.91 -1.95 17.95
CA ALA A 17 -49.57 -0.75 17.20
C ALA A 17 -49.62 0.51 18.07
N ILE A 18 -50.64 0.64 18.95
CA ILE A 18 -50.76 1.76 19.90
C ILE A 18 -49.60 1.73 20.91
N THR A 19 -49.24 0.55 21.44
CA THR A 19 -48.09 0.44 22.36
C THR A 19 -46.77 0.76 21.67
N ILE A 20 -46.58 0.32 20.43
CA ILE A 20 -45.37 0.61 19.64
C ILE A 20 -45.26 2.11 19.37
N THR A 21 -46.32 2.76 18.88
CA THR A 21 -46.32 4.21 18.62
C THR A 21 -46.13 5.03 19.90
N ALA A 22 -46.75 4.64 21.01
CA ALA A 22 -46.53 5.27 22.31
C ALA A 22 -45.06 5.12 22.77
N ARG A 23 -44.45 3.94 22.64
CA ARG A 23 -43.02 3.71 22.92
C ARG A 23 -42.13 4.56 22.03
N TRP A 24 -42.44 4.65 20.74
CA TRP A 24 -41.65 5.40 19.76
C TRP A 24 -41.68 6.91 20.05
N LYS A 25 -42.85 7.47 20.37
CA LYS A 25 -42.98 8.87 20.82
C LYS A 25 -42.20 9.13 22.11
N ASN A 26 -42.23 8.19 23.05
CA ASN A 26 -41.48 8.33 24.30
C ASN A 26 -39.96 8.30 24.05
N LEU A 27 -39.48 7.37 23.22
CA LEU A 27 -38.08 7.30 22.77
C LEU A 27 -37.61 8.60 22.10
N LEU A 28 -38.38 9.15 21.16
CA LEU A 28 -38.09 10.42 20.51
C LEU A 28 -38.02 11.58 21.52
N SER A 29 -38.91 11.60 22.50
CA SER A 29 -38.92 12.66 23.53
C SER A 29 -37.67 12.61 24.41
N VAL A 30 -37.23 11.40 24.80
CA VAL A 30 -36.00 11.17 25.56
C VAL A 30 -34.77 11.54 24.74
N LEU A 31 -34.75 11.17 23.45
CA LEU A 31 -33.66 11.49 22.53
C LEU A 31 -33.54 13.01 22.30
N LYS A 32 -34.66 13.71 22.12
CA LYS A 32 -34.69 15.18 21.99
C LYS A 32 -34.21 15.88 23.27
N ALA A 33 -34.62 15.40 24.44
CA ALA A 33 -34.15 15.92 25.73
C ALA A 33 -32.65 15.67 25.94
N TYR A 34 -32.14 14.52 25.50
CA TYR A 34 -30.72 14.17 25.53
C TYR A 34 -29.90 15.13 24.66
N PHE A 35 -30.27 15.33 23.40
CA PHE A 35 -29.60 16.28 22.51
C PHE A 35 -29.60 17.71 23.05
N LYS A 36 -30.72 18.16 23.66
CA LYS A 36 -30.79 19.49 24.26
C LYS A 36 -29.84 19.67 25.45
N ARG A 37 -29.68 18.64 26.29
CA ARG A 37 -28.73 18.64 27.41
C ARG A 37 -27.26 18.51 26.96
N LEU A 38 -27.04 17.81 25.85
CA LEU A 38 -25.72 17.63 25.27
C LEU A 38 -25.22 18.94 24.65
N LEU A 39 -26.07 19.62 23.86
CA LEU A 39 -25.71 20.81 23.07
C LEU A 39 -25.64 22.13 23.87
N PHE A 40 -26.27 22.24 25.05
CA PHE A 40 -26.26 23.49 25.82
C PHE A 40 -25.42 23.38 27.12
N PRO A 41 -24.56 24.37 27.42
CA PRO A 41 -24.18 25.53 26.60
C PRO A 41 -23.32 25.14 25.39
N ILE A 42 -23.57 25.78 24.24
CA ILE A 42 -22.92 25.45 22.94
C ILE A 42 -21.39 25.60 23.00
N TYR A 43 -20.86 26.52 23.81
CA TYR A 43 -19.42 26.72 23.97
C TYR A 43 -18.72 25.59 24.74
N LEU A 44 -19.43 24.86 25.60
CA LEU A 44 -18.93 23.67 26.30
C LEU A 44 -19.25 22.37 25.55
N PHE A 45 -19.93 22.45 24.40
CA PHE A 45 -20.28 21.27 23.62
C PHE A 45 -19.05 20.47 23.15
N PRO A 46 -17.97 21.08 22.64
CA PRO A 46 -16.80 20.31 22.19
C PRO A 46 -16.11 19.59 23.35
N THR A 47 -15.98 20.26 24.50
CA THR A 47 -15.34 19.69 25.69
C THR A 47 -16.20 18.60 26.33
N LYS A 48 -17.52 18.77 26.40
CA LYS A 48 -18.46 17.72 26.81
C LYS A 48 -18.42 16.53 25.85
N LEU A 49 -18.51 16.76 24.55
CA LEU A 49 -18.49 15.68 23.56
C LEU A 49 -17.20 14.87 23.67
N LEU A 50 -16.05 15.53 23.80
CA LEU A 50 -14.77 14.87 24.00
C LEU A 50 -14.76 14.08 25.32
N THR A 51 -15.04 14.72 26.46
CA THR A 51 -15.00 14.07 27.78
C THR A 51 -15.96 12.88 27.91
N TYR A 52 -17.20 13.00 27.42
CA TYR A 52 -18.15 11.90 27.42
C TYR A 52 -17.73 10.78 26.46
N SER A 53 -17.27 11.11 25.25
CA SER A 53 -16.80 10.10 24.29
C SER A 53 -15.60 9.33 24.85
N THR A 54 -14.62 10.02 25.41
CA THR A 54 -13.46 9.41 26.08
C THR A 54 -13.89 8.56 27.28
N TYR A 55 -14.79 9.05 28.13
CA TYR A 55 -15.30 8.28 29.28
C TYR A 55 -15.98 6.97 28.86
N TYR A 56 -16.91 7.02 27.90
CA TYR A 56 -17.62 5.83 27.45
C TYR A 56 -16.72 4.88 26.67
N PHE A 57 -15.76 5.40 25.89
CA PHE A 57 -14.76 4.60 25.21
C PHE A 57 -13.87 3.84 26.21
N LEU A 58 -13.38 4.52 27.25
CA LEU A 58 -12.59 3.88 28.30
C LEU A 58 -13.40 2.83 29.07
N LYS A 59 -14.66 3.15 29.42
CA LYS A 59 -15.58 2.20 30.06
C LYS A 59 -15.83 0.97 29.19
N PHE A 60 -15.95 1.15 27.87
CA PHE A 60 -16.07 0.07 26.91
C PHE A 60 -14.79 -0.78 26.86
N LEU A 61 -13.60 -0.16 26.78
CA LEU A 61 -12.32 -0.87 26.80
C LEU A 61 -12.14 -1.72 28.05
N ILE A 62 -12.48 -1.19 29.23
CA ILE A 62 -12.39 -1.93 30.49
C ILE A 62 -13.34 -3.14 30.46
N LYS A 63 -14.59 -2.96 30.02
CA LYS A 63 -15.55 -4.08 29.91
C LYS A 63 -15.11 -5.12 28.89
N LEU A 64 -14.56 -4.68 27.76
CA LEU A 64 -14.00 -5.56 26.73
C LEU A 64 -12.87 -6.40 27.30
N LEU A 65 -11.97 -5.79 28.07
CA LEU A 65 -10.86 -6.47 28.71
C LEU A 65 -11.34 -7.54 29.71
N PHE A 66 -12.30 -7.21 30.58
CA PHE A 66 -12.90 -8.20 31.48
C PHE A 66 -13.59 -9.34 30.73
N ALA A 67 -14.29 -9.05 29.63
CA ALA A 67 -14.92 -10.07 28.80
C ALA A 67 -13.89 -10.99 28.14
N LEU A 68 -12.78 -10.44 27.64
CA LEU A 68 -11.68 -11.23 27.06
C LEU A 68 -11.00 -12.11 28.11
N VAL A 69 -10.72 -11.58 29.31
CA VAL A 69 -10.18 -12.38 30.42
C VAL A 69 -11.13 -13.50 30.81
N GLY A 70 -12.43 -13.22 30.91
CA GLY A 70 -13.46 -14.23 31.17
C GLY A 70 -13.46 -15.34 30.11
N LEU A 71 -13.37 -14.97 28.83
CA LEU A 71 -13.30 -15.92 27.72
C LEU A 71 -12.06 -16.82 27.79
N ILE A 72 -10.89 -16.25 28.14
CA ILE A 72 -9.65 -17.02 28.33
C ILE A 72 -9.83 -18.03 29.48
N ILE A 73 -10.38 -17.60 30.62
CA ILE A 73 -10.63 -18.47 31.77
C ILE A 73 -11.61 -19.60 31.39
N ASP A 74 -12.71 -19.27 30.71
CA ASP A 74 -13.67 -20.26 30.24
C ASP A 74 -13.03 -21.26 29.28
N CYS A 75 -12.14 -20.82 28.39
CA CYS A 75 -11.42 -21.68 27.47
C CYS A 75 -10.47 -22.65 28.20
N ILE A 76 -9.85 -22.21 29.30
CA ILE A 76 -8.99 -23.06 30.15
C ILE A 76 -9.82 -24.07 30.94
N ILE A 77 -10.95 -23.66 31.52
CA ILE A 77 -11.78 -24.54 32.35
C ILE A 77 -12.62 -25.52 31.51
N PHE A 78 -13.06 -25.12 30.32
CA PHE A 78 -13.92 -25.91 29.43
C PHE A 78 -13.49 -27.38 29.22
N PRO A 79 -12.22 -27.71 28.91
CA PRO A 79 -11.78 -29.09 28.72
C PRO A 79 -11.93 -29.95 29.98
N PHE A 80 -11.83 -29.36 31.18
CA PHE A 80 -11.89 -30.09 32.45
C PHE A 80 -13.31 -30.38 32.94
N LYS A 81 -14.35 -29.81 32.32
CA LYS A 81 -15.75 -30.02 32.74
C LYS A 81 -16.29 -31.42 32.39
N SER A 82 -15.76 -32.07 31.35
CA SER A 82 -16.21 -33.39 30.88
C SER A 82 -15.26 -33.96 29.82
N LEU A 83 -15.14 -35.28 29.72
CA LEU A 83 -14.39 -35.95 28.65
C LEU A 83 -14.87 -35.54 27.24
N LYS A 84 -16.17 -35.31 27.04
CA LYS A 84 -16.71 -34.83 25.76
C LYS A 84 -16.19 -33.43 25.41
N ASN A 85 -16.02 -32.56 26.40
CA ASN A 85 -15.50 -31.21 26.19
C ASN A 85 -13.99 -31.23 25.98
N PHE A 86 -13.26 -32.11 26.68
CA PHE A 86 -11.85 -32.36 26.43
C PHE A 86 -11.57 -32.75 24.97
N LEU A 87 -12.31 -33.73 24.44
CA LEU A 87 -12.20 -34.17 23.04
C LEU A 87 -12.48 -33.04 22.05
N LYS A 88 -13.52 -32.23 22.29
CA LYS A 88 -13.81 -31.03 21.46
C LYS A 88 -12.67 -30.02 21.52
N SER A 89 -12.15 -29.75 22.72
CA SER A 89 -11.03 -28.83 22.93
C SER A 89 -9.77 -29.30 22.20
N LEU A 90 -9.51 -30.61 22.16
CA LEU A 90 -8.39 -31.18 21.42
C LEU A 90 -8.52 -30.92 19.91
N VAL A 91 -9.70 -31.10 19.34
CA VAL A 91 -9.96 -30.79 17.91
C VAL A 91 -9.73 -29.31 17.64
N TYR A 92 -10.27 -28.42 18.47
CA TYR A 92 -10.04 -26.97 18.32
C TYR A 92 -8.57 -26.59 18.46
N LEU A 93 -7.84 -27.22 19.38
CA LEU A 93 -6.40 -27.01 19.53
C LEU A 93 -5.65 -27.41 18.26
N ILE A 94 -5.93 -28.58 17.68
CA ILE A 94 -5.29 -29.04 16.43
C ILE A 94 -5.53 -28.04 15.30
N VAL A 95 -6.78 -27.58 15.14
CA VAL A 95 -7.13 -26.57 14.13
C VAL A 95 -6.41 -25.25 14.39
N ALA A 96 -6.38 -24.78 15.64
CA ALA A 96 -5.69 -23.54 16.01
C ALA A 96 -4.18 -23.61 15.74
N VAL A 97 -3.54 -24.75 16.08
CA VAL A 97 -2.13 -25.01 15.79
C VAL A 97 -1.88 -25.02 14.29
N TYR A 98 -2.71 -25.71 13.51
CA TYR A 98 -2.62 -25.71 12.05
C TYR A 98 -2.73 -24.30 11.47
N LEU A 99 -3.71 -23.51 11.90
CA LEU A 99 -3.89 -22.12 11.46
C LEU A 99 -2.70 -21.24 11.86
N PHE A 100 -2.14 -21.44 13.04
CA PHE A 100 -0.95 -20.72 13.50
C PHE A 100 0.27 -21.02 12.61
N PHE A 101 0.54 -22.29 12.32
CA PHE A 101 1.63 -22.65 11.40
C PHE A 101 1.36 -22.16 9.97
N SER A 102 0.11 -22.19 9.51
CA SER A 102 -0.27 -21.61 8.21
C SER A 102 0.02 -20.10 8.16
N LEU A 103 -0.27 -19.36 9.24
CA LEU A 103 0.07 -17.94 9.37
C LEU A 103 1.59 -17.69 9.34
N LEU A 104 2.39 -18.55 9.98
CA LEU A 104 3.85 -18.45 9.91
C LEU A 104 4.37 -18.69 8.48
N VAL A 105 3.82 -19.68 7.77
CA VAL A 105 4.15 -19.94 6.37
C VAL A 105 3.75 -18.77 5.48
N ILE A 106 2.57 -18.18 5.69
CA ILE A 106 2.15 -16.97 4.99
C ILE A 106 3.13 -15.83 5.28
N GLY A 107 3.53 -15.64 6.53
CA GLY A 107 4.52 -14.63 6.92
C GLY A 107 5.86 -14.80 6.20
N ASP A 108 6.40 -16.02 6.15
CA ASP A 108 7.63 -16.35 5.42
C ASP A 108 7.46 -16.17 3.90
N TYR A 109 6.33 -16.57 3.34
CA TYR A 109 6.04 -16.36 1.92
C TYR A 109 5.98 -14.86 1.57
N MET A 110 5.34 -14.07 2.43
CA MET A 110 5.24 -12.63 2.26
C MET A 110 6.61 -11.97 2.30
N THR A 111 7.48 -12.38 3.21
CA THR A 111 8.82 -11.79 3.29
C THR A 111 9.70 -12.19 2.10
N ARG A 112 9.58 -13.42 1.62
CA ARG A 112 10.32 -13.87 0.42
C ARG A 112 9.86 -13.18 -0.86
N GLN A 113 8.56 -12.92 -1.00
CA GLN A 113 7.99 -12.35 -2.23
C GLN A 113 8.00 -10.82 -2.26
N TYR A 114 7.89 -10.18 -1.09
CA TYR A 114 7.71 -8.73 -0.97
C TYR A 114 8.79 -8.04 -0.11
N GLY A 115 9.77 -8.78 0.39
CA GLY A 115 10.88 -8.25 1.17
C GLY A 115 10.50 -8.06 2.65
N SER A 116 10.88 -6.95 3.27
CA SER A 116 10.47 -6.68 4.66
C SER A 116 8.98 -6.35 4.76
N TRP A 117 8.36 -6.62 5.92
CA TRP A 117 6.99 -6.20 6.25
C TRP A 117 6.75 -4.69 6.02
N ALA A 118 7.76 -3.85 6.21
CA ALA A 118 7.67 -2.42 5.92
C ALA A 118 7.53 -2.14 4.42
N LYS A 119 8.27 -2.88 3.58
CA LYS A 119 8.26 -2.70 2.11
C LYS A 119 6.95 -3.20 1.49
N PHE A 120 6.31 -4.21 2.10
CA PHE A 120 4.98 -4.67 1.71
C PHE A 120 3.93 -3.54 1.74
N PHE A 121 3.86 -2.78 2.84
CA PHE A 121 2.91 -1.68 2.96
C PHE A 121 3.27 -0.45 2.10
N CYS A 122 4.54 -0.27 1.74
CA CYS A 122 5.00 0.78 0.83
C CYS A 122 4.82 0.45 -0.66
N GLY A 123 4.59 -0.82 -1.01
CA GLY A 123 4.59 -1.29 -2.41
C GLY A 123 3.40 -0.84 -3.25
N ALA A 124 2.33 -0.33 -2.62
CA ALA A 124 1.13 0.12 -3.33
C ALA A 124 1.43 1.34 -4.22
N GLY A 125 1.34 1.16 -5.54
CA GLY A 125 1.52 2.23 -6.53
C GLY A 125 2.96 2.47 -6.99
N VAL A 126 3.95 1.71 -6.49
CA VAL A 126 5.36 1.84 -6.93
C VAL A 126 5.50 1.56 -8.43
N SER A 127 4.84 0.52 -8.93
CA SER A 127 4.83 0.16 -10.35
C SER A 127 4.29 1.28 -11.23
N ASP A 128 3.18 1.91 -10.83
CA ASP A 128 2.57 2.99 -11.63
C ASP A 128 3.42 4.26 -11.60
N LYS A 129 4.08 4.54 -10.48
CA LYS A 129 5.07 5.63 -10.38
C LYS A 129 6.26 5.37 -11.30
N LEU A 130 6.84 4.17 -11.26
CA LEU A 130 7.97 3.78 -12.11
C LEU A 130 7.63 3.91 -13.60
N LYS A 131 6.45 3.45 -14.03
CA LYS A 131 6.00 3.60 -15.43
C LYS A 131 5.93 5.05 -15.90
N LYS A 132 5.63 5.99 -15.01
CA LYS A 132 5.56 7.42 -15.33
C LYS A 132 6.93 8.08 -15.32
N SER A 133 7.82 7.67 -14.41
CA SER A 133 9.16 8.26 -14.26
C SER A 133 10.18 7.83 -15.32
N VAL A 134 9.93 6.73 -16.04
CA VAL A 134 10.84 6.21 -17.06
C VAL A 134 10.49 6.76 -18.45
N VAL A 135 11.49 7.32 -19.11
CA VAL A 135 11.43 7.87 -20.47
C VAL A 135 12.19 6.98 -21.45
N ARG A 136 11.82 7.06 -22.72
CA ARG A 136 12.52 6.38 -23.81
C ARG A 136 13.58 7.32 -24.38
N ILE A 137 14.77 6.81 -24.62
CA ILE A 137 15.88 7.58 -25.20
C ILE A 137 16.17 7.03 -26.60
N VAL A 138 16.32 7.91 -27.58
CA VAL A 138 16.67 7.56 -28.96
C VAL A 138 17.96 8.30 -29.31
N GLY A 139 19.07 7.57 -29.33
CA GLY A 139 20.41 8.07 -29.69
C GLY A 139 20.79 7.67 -31.12
N GLY A 140 19.93 7.96 -32.08
CA GLY A 140 20.19 7.66 -33.50
C GLY A 140 20.01 6.18 -33.82
N ASN A 141 21.10 5.42 -33.77
CA ASN A 141 21.11 3.98 -34.10
C ASN A 141 20.74 3.09 -32.91
N MET A 142 20.80 3.62 -31.69
CA MET A 142 20.43 2.89 -30.47
C MET A 142 19.24 3.54 -29.78
N GLU A 143 18.37 2.69 -29.24
CA GLU A 143 17.28 3.10 -28.37
C GLU A 143 17.44 2.46 -27.00
N GLY A 144 17.09 3.20 -25.96
CA GLY A 144 17.22 2.77 -24.59
C GLY A 144 16.19 3.43 -23.68
N SER A 145 16.46 3.35 -22.38
CA SER A 145 15.62 3.94 -21.34
C SER A 145 16.42 4.95 -20.52
N GLY A 146 15.72 5.91 -19.94
CA GLY A 146 16.28 6.84 -18.98
C GLY A 146 15.24 7.21 -17.93
N PHE A 147 15.65 7.91 -16.89
CA PHE A 147 14.73 8.39 -15.86
C PHE A 147 15.24 9.69 -15.24
N PHE A 148 14.32 10.48 -14.69
CA PHE A 148 14.66 11.75 -14.06
C PHE A 148 15.23 11.53 -12.65
N ILE A 149 16.47 11.97 -12.41
CA ILE A 149 17.09 11.99 -11.07
C ILE A 149 16.89 13.34 -10.36
N SER A 150 16.58 14.39 -11.13
CA SER A 150 16.22 15.73 -10.68
C SER A 150 15.21 16.34 -11.64
N GLU A 151 14.63 17.51 -11.32
CA GLU A 151 13.57 18.15 -12.11
C GLU A 151 13.94 18.37 -13.59
N ASN A 152 15.24 18.50 -13.89
CA ASN A 152 15.73 18.83 -15.22
C ASN A 152 16.91 17.94 -15.69
N GLN A 153 17.08 16.77 -15.06
CA GLN A 153 18.21 15.88 -15.31
C GLN A 153 17.73 14.44 -15.51
N VAL A 154 18.06 13.89 -16.67
CA VAL A 154 17.73 12.51 -17.05
C VAL A 154 19.01 11.68 -17.08
N LEU A 155 19.03 10.58 -16.35
CA LEU A 155 20.12 9.61 -16.35
C LEU A 155 19.82 8.49 -17.35
N THR A 156 20.81 8.10 -18.15
CA THR A 156 20.76 6.97 -19.08
C THR A 156 22.15 6.35 -19.21
N ASN A 157 22.28 5.29 -20.01
CA ASN A 157 23.57 4.70 -20.31
C ASN A 157 24.31 5.48 -21.41
N PHE A 158 25.63 5.57 -21.33
CA PHE A 158 26.44 6.29 -22.31
C PHE A 158 26.35 5.64 -23.69
N HIS A 159 26.42 4.31 -23.77
CA HIS A 159 26.36 3.62 -25.05
C HIS A 159 25.06 3.91 -25.83
N VAL A 160 23.95 4.24 -25.15
CA VAL A 160 22.67 4.55 -25.81
C VAL A 160 22.76 5.81 -26.67
N ILE A 161 23.61 6.76 -26.31
CA ILE A 161 23.73 8.08 -26.96
C ILE A 161 25.07 8.28 -27.69
N ALA A 162 25.98 7.32 -27.65
CA ALA A 162 27.37 7.51 -28.06
C ALA A 162 27.55 7.98 -29.52
N ASP A 163 26.65 7.55 -30.41
CA ASP A 163 26.73 7.83 -31.86
C ASP A 163 25.82 8.98 -32.32
N GLU A 164 25.13 9.67 -31.41
CA GLU A 164 24.15 10.71 -31.76
C GLU A 164 24.39 11.99 -30.94
N PRO A 165 24.81 13.09 -31.59
CA PRO A 165 25.03 14.37 -30.90
C PRO A 165 23.72 15.02 -30.42
N SER A 166 22.56 14.63 -30.96
CA SER A 166 21.25 15.19 -30.59
C SER A 166 20.22 14.09 -30.27
N PRO A 167 20.40 13.36 -29.15
CA PRO A 167 19.48 12.29 -28.77
C PRO A 167 18.10 12.87 -28.43
N LYS A 168 17.05 12.07 -28.60
CA LYS A 168 15.67 12.46 -28.27
C LYS A 168 15.21 11.76 -27.01
N ILE A 169 14.57 12.52 -26.12
CA ILE A 169 13.90 12.01 -24.93
C ILE A 169 12.40 11.96 -25.24
N ILE A 170 11.81 10.78 -25.19
CA ILE A 170 10.39 10.54 -25.45
C ILE A 170 9.69 10.19 -24.13
N PHE A 171 8.72 11.01 -23.76
CA PHE A 171 7.91 10.84 -22.55
C PHE A 171 6.87 9.73 -22.70
N PRO A 172 6.32 9.20 -21.59
CA PRO A 172 5.24 8.21 -21.63
C PRO A 172 3.97 8.67 -22.37
N ASP A 173 3.74 9.99 -22.48
CA ASP A 173 2.63 10.57 -23.24
C ASP A 173 2.91 10.71 -24.74
N GLY A 174 4.11 10.31 -25.19
CA GLY A 174 4.57 10.37 -26.57
C GLY A 174 5.17 11.71 -27.01
N LYS A 175 5.17 12.73 -26.15
CA LYS A 175 5.91 13.97 -26.43
C LYS A 175 7.40 13.69 -26.44
N PHE A 176 8.14 14.48 -27.22
CA PHE A 176 9.59 14.38 -27.23
C PHE A 176 10.24 15.74 -27.07
N ILE A 177 11.42 15.74 -26.47
CA ILE A 177 12.30 16.90 -26.31
C ILE A 177 13.74 16.51 -26.65
N THR A 178 14.55 17.52 -26.95
CA THR A 178 15.98 17.40 -27.16
C THR A 178 16.69 17.99 -25.94
N PRO A 179 17.70 17.32 -25.36
CA PRO A 179 18.45 17.86 -24.25
C PRO A 179 19.31 19.06 -24.69
N SER A 180 19.41 20.07 -23.84
CA SER A 180 20.21 21.28 -24.10
C SER A 180 21.69 21.09 -23.78
N ARG A 181 22.02 20.12 -22.93
CA ARG A 181 23.39 19.76 -22.58
C ARG A 181 23.50 18.28 -22.22
N ILE A 182 24.66 17.69 -22.46
CA ILE A 182 24.96 16.29 -22.18
C ILE A 182 26.30 16.22 -21.44
N ILE A 183 26.37 15.39 -20.41
CA ILE A 183 27.62 14.99 -19.74
C ILE A 183 27.67 13.47 -19.77
N GLY A 184 28.74 12.90 -20.31
CA GLY A 184 28.91 11.45 -20.40
C GLY A 184 30.19 10.99 -19.73
N ASP A 185 30.15 9.79 -19.15
CA ASP A 185 31.28 9.04 -18.65
C ASP A 185 31.26 7.66 -19.33
N ALA A 186 32.21 7.44 -20.24
CA ALA A 186 32.34 6.20 -20.99
C ALA A 186 32.85 5.03 -20.14
N ASP A 187 33.64 5.30 -19.09
CA ASP A 187 34.21 4.25 -18.22
C ASP A 187 33.13 3.66 -17.30
N ALA A 188 32.19 4.49 -16.87
CA ALA A 188 31.04 4.08 -16.06
C ALA A 188 29.81 3.66 -16.89
N ASP A 189 29.84 3.83 -18.22
CA ASP A 189 28.70 3.69 -19.13
C ASP A 189 27.46 4.49 -18.69
N LEU A 190 27.66 5.74 -18.26
CA LEU A 190 26.60 6.64 -17.78
C LEU A 190 26.59 7.96 -18.55
N ALA A 191 25.40 8.48 -18.81
CA ALA A 191 25.19 9.80 -19.39
C ALA A 191 24.06 10.55 -18.68
N LEU A 192 24.31 11.84 -18.43
CA LEU A 192 23.37 12.78 -17.85
C LEU A 192 22.92 13.78 -18.92
N LEU A 193 21.63 13.80 -19.21
CA LEU A 193 20.99 14.68 -20.18
C LEU A 193 20.28 15.80 -19.43
N PHE A 194 20.56 17.05 -19.79
CA PHE A 194 19.95 18.25 -19.22
C PHE A 194 18.83 18.74 -20.13
N VAL A 195 17.71 19.11 -19.53
CA VAL A 195 16.54 19.65 -20.24
C VAL A 195 16.24 21.05 -19.72
N ASP A 196 15.67 21.90 -20.57
CA ASP A 196 15.39 23.30 -20.20
C ASP A 196 14.15 23.42 -19.31
N ASP A 197 13.14 22.61 -19.58
CA ASP A 197 11.90 22.54 -18.80
C ASP A 197 12.08 21.71 -17.52
N LYS A 198 11.23 21.98 -16.53
CA LYS A 198 11.22 21.25 -15.25
C LYS A 198 10.07 20.27 -15.16
N TYR A 199 10.37 19.06 -14.69
CA TYR A 199 9.44 17.93 -14.56
C TYR A 199 9.46 17.31 -13.15
N PRO A 200 9.00 18.03 -12.11
CA PRO A 200 9.04 17.53 -10.73
C PRO A 200 8.25 16.23 -10.53
N ASP A 201 7.15 16.05 -11.27
CA ASP A 201 6.27 14.86 -11.16
C ASP A 201 6.90 13.58 -11.71
N LEU A 202 7.98 13.69 -12.50
CA LEU A 202 8.66 12.55 -13.12
C LEU A 202 9.88 12.09 -12.32
N VAL A 203 10.31 12.86 -11.32
CA VAL A 203 11.55 12.62 -10.58
C VAL A 203 11.45 11.33 -9.76
N TYR A 204 12.45 10.47 -9.95
CA TYR A 204 12.71 9.31 -9.11
C TYR A 204 14.01 9.57 -8.32
N PRO A 205 13.91 10.09 -7.08
CA PRO A 205 15.09 10.48 -6.32
C PRO A 205 15.93 9.26 -5.96
N LEU A 206 17.23 9.37 -6.19
CA LEU A 206 18.20 8.37 -5.74
C LEU A 206 18.49 8.57 -4.25
N PRO A 207 18.48 7.52 -3.44
CA PRO A 207 18.84 7.62 -2.03
C PRO A 207 20.36 7.84 -1.88
N ASP A 208 20.77 8.59 -0.84
CA ASP A 208 22.18 8.84 -0.53
C ASP A 208 22.94 7.58 -0.14
N GLN A 209 22.23 6.60 0.43
CA GLN A 209 22.78 5.31 0.82
C GLN A 209 21.84 4.19 0.38
N ILE A 210 22.45 3.14 -0.18
CA ILE A 210 21.75 1.95 -0.64
C ILE A 210 22.26 0.76 0.16
N SER A 211 21.34 0.01 0.75
CA SER A 211 21.61 -1.27 1.39
C SER A 211 20.58 -2.28 0.90
N PHE A 212 21.07 -3.44 0.46
CA PHE A 212 20.26 -4.54 -0.03
C PHE A 212 20.25 -5.67 0.99
N SER A 213 19.09 -6.29 1.17
CA SER A 213 19.01 -7.58 1.85
C SER A 213 19.10 -8.72 0.83
N ASP A 214 19.64 -9.87 1.24
CA ASP A 214 19.65 -11.07 0.39
C ASP A 214 18.23 -11.39 -0.10
N ASN A 215 18.12 -11.67 -1.40
CA ASN A 215 16.86 -11.99 -2.08
C ASN A 215 15.80 -10.86 -2.02
N GLU A 216 16.20 -9.62 -1.75
CA GLU A 216 15.31 -8.46 -1.76
C GLU A 216 14.61 -8.30 -3.13
N PRO A 217 13.27 -8.14 -3.18
CA PRO A 217 12.57 -7.93 -4.44
C PRO A 217 12.99 -6.62 -5.12
N LEU A 218 13.29 -6.72 -6.41
CA LEU A 218 13.65 -5.60 -7.27
C LEU A 218 12.63 -5.45 -8.39
N LEU A 219 12.45 -4.22 -8.84
CA LEU A 219 11.68 -3.87 -10.04
C LEU A 219 12.60 -3.18 -11.02
N SER A 220 12.53 -3.60 -12.28
CA SER A 220 13.12 -2.88 -13.41
C SER A 220 12.00 -2.31 -14.26
N ALA A 221 12.16 -1.08 -14.73
CA ALA A 221 11.23 -0.43 -15.62
C ALA A 221 12.00 0.15 -16.82
N GLY A 222 11.55 -0.15 -18.04
CA GLY A 222 12.24 0.27 -19.26
C GLY A 222 11.45 -0.04 -20.53
N TYR A 223 11.93 0.49 -21.66
CA TYR A 223 11.38 0.25 -22.99
C TYR A 223 12.18 -0.84 -23.70
N ALA A 224 11.88 -2.10 -23.36
CA ALA A 224 12.46 -3.26 -24.03
C ALA A 224 12.13 -3.25 -25.54
N LEU A 225 13.11 -3.61 -26.38
CA LEU A 225 12.97 -3.66 -27.85
C LEU A 225 12.56 -2.32 -28.52
N GLY A 226 12.68 -1.19 -27.83
CA GLY A 226 12.50 0.16 -28.38
C GLY A 226 11.22 0.33 -29.22
N THR A 227 11.34 0.84 -30.45
CA THR A 227 10.20 1.07 -31.36
C THR A 227 9.50 -0.19 -31.87
N ASP A 228 10.11 -1.37 -31.75
CA ASP A 228 9.51 -2.62 -32.23
C ASP A 228 8.31 -3.02 -31.38
N ILE A 229 8.25 -2.54 -30.14
CA ILE A 229 7.12 -2.69 -29.23
C ILE A 229 6.54 -1.31 -28.88
N LYS A 230 5.28 -1.11 -29.27
CA LYS A 230 4.50 0.08 -28.90
C LYS A 230 3.84 -0.13 -27.54
N GLY A 231 3.92 0.85 -26.66
CA GLY A 231 3.25 0.83 -25.37
C GLY A 231 4.00 1.59 -24.29
N ALA A 232 3.47 1.50 -23.07
CA ALA A 232 4.13 2.02 -21.88
C ALA A 232 5.38 1.21 -21.51
N ALA A 233 6.19 1.74 -20.59
CA ALA A 233 7.36 1.03 -20.06
C ALA A 233 6.99 -0.36 -19.50
N THR A 234 7.82 -1.34 -19.86
CA THR A 234 7.75 -2.72 -19.36
C THR A 234 8.29 -2.74 -17.94
N ILE A 235 7.53 -3.32 -17.01
CA ILE A 235 8.00 -3.57 -15.65
C ILE A 235 8.29 -5.06 -15.50
N LEU A 236 9.48 -5.39 -15.03
CA LEU A 236 9.88 -6.74 -14.68
C LEU A 236 10.22 -6.81 -13.20
N LYS A 237 9.86 -7.93 -12.57
CA LYS A 237 10.15 -8.21 -11.17
C LYS A 237 11.19 -9.31 -11.07
N GLY A 238 12.09 -9.16 -10.12
CA GLY A 238 13.05 -10.19 -9.72
C GLY A 238 13.54 -9.91 -8.31
N ASN A 239 14.74 -10.40 -8.00
CA ASN A 239 15.36 -10.36 -6.70
C ASN A 239 16.82 -9.92 -6.85
N TYR A 240 17.31 -9.24 -5.81
CA TYR A 240 18.72 -8.99 -5.59
C TYR A 240 19.45 -10.31 -5.36
N ILE A 241 20.59 -10.48 -6.04
CA ILE A 241 21.47 -11.66 -5.89
C ILE A 241 22.72 -11.26 -5.11
N ASP A 242 23.49 -10.29 -5.61
CA ASP A 242 24.77 -9.89 -5.02
C ASP A 242 25.25 -8.53 -5.57
N TYR A 243 26.27 -7.96 -4.95
CA TYR A 243 27.00 -6.78 -5.43
C TYR A 243 28.38 -7.21 -5.92
N ARG A 244 28.67 -6.95 -7.19
CA ARG A 244 29.88 -7.44 -7.87
C ARG A 244 30.80 -6.28 -8.23
N THR A 245 32.05 -6.35 -7.78
CA THR A 245 33.10 -5.42 -8.19
C THR A 245 34.16 -6.16 -8.99
N SER A 246 34.65 -5.54 -10.05
CA SER A 246 35.78 -6.06 -10.83
C SER A 246 37.06 -5.32 -10.46
N LYS A 247 38.22 -5.98 -10.57
CA LYS A 247 39.52 -5.29 -10.48
C LYS A 247 39.79 -4.42 -11.72
N TYR A 248 39.10 -4.69 -12.82
CA TYR A 248 39.32 -4.05 -14.13
C TYR A 248 38.28 -2.97 -14.46
N SER A 249 37.26 -2.79 -13.61
CA SER A 249 36.22 -1.78 -13.80
C SER A 249 36.08 -0.96 -12.53
N PRO A 250 36.08 0.37 -12.60
CA PRO A 250 35.99 1.22 -11.42
C PRO A 250 34.59 1.20 -10.79
N VAL A 251 33.60 0.63 -11.47
CA VAL A 251 32.22 0.57 -11.01
C VAL A 251 31.85 -0.80 -10.43
N GLY A 252 30.96 -0.79 -9.45
CA GLY A 252 30.32 -1.99 -8.94
C GLY A 252 28.94 -2.18 -9.57
N TYR A 253 28.56 -3.45 -9.75
CA TYR A 253 27.34 -3.86 -10.42
C TYR A 253 26.40 -4.55 -9.44
N ILE A 254 25.12 -4.22 -9.52
CA ILE A 254 24.07 -4.98 -8.83
C ILE A 254 23.71 -6.18 -9.70
N GLN A 255 23.87 -7.37 -9.15
CA GLN A 255 23.46 -8.61 -9.79
C GLN A 255 22.01 -8.93 -9.39
N THR A 256 21.18 -9.24 -10.39
CA THR A 256 19.77 -9.59 -10.21
C THR A 256 19.37 -10.72 -11.16
N ASN A 257 18.29 -11.44 -10.82
CA ASN A 257 17.67 -12.44 -11.72
C ASN A 257 16.60 -11.82 -12.64
N ILE A 258 16.46 -10.49 -12.67
CA ILE A 258 15.54 -9.82 -13.61
C ILE A 258 16.03 -10.08 -15.04
N SER A 259 15.13 -10.58 -15.89
CA SER A 259 15.39 -10.76 -17.32
C SER A 259 15.48 -9.41 -18.03
N LEU A 260 16.66 -8.81 -18.10
CA LEU A 260 16.87 -7.57 -18.84
C LEU A 260 16.99 -7.87 -20.35
N VAL A 261 16.26 -7.09 -21.14
CA VAL A 261 16.29 -7.16 -22.61
C VAL A 261 16.87 -5.85 -23.10
N LYS A 262 17.76 -5.92 -24.09
CA LYS A 262 18.35 -4.74 -24.72
C LYS A 262 17.24 -3.87 -25.33
N GLY A 263 17.51 -2.56 -25.42
CA GLY A 263 16.71 -1.69 -26.28
C GLY A 263 16.87 -2.05 -27.76
N ASN A 264 16.26 -1.26 -28.64
CA ASN A 264 16.37 -1.53 -30.07
C ASN A 264 17.73 -1.07 -30.60
N GLU A 265 18.38 -1.89 -31.41
CA GLU A 265 19.52 -1.49 -32.23
C GLU A 265 19.05 -1.41 -33.67
N ARG A 266 18.98 -0.19 -34.20
CA ARG A 266 18.78 0.02 -35.63
C ARG A 266 20.12 -0.26 -36.31
N ARG A 267 20.25 -1.47 -36.86
CA ARG A 267 21.22 -1.67 -37.94
C ARG A 267 20.75 -0.83 -39.14
N PRO A 268 21.66 -0.20 -39.89
CA PRO A 268 21.33 0.28 -41.23
C PRO A 268 20.83 -0.86 -42.13
#